data_AF-A0A444VNG0-F1
#
_entry.id   AF-A0A444VNG0-F1
#
_cell.length_a   1.000
_cell.length_b   1.000
_cell.length_c   1.000
_cell.angle_alpha   90.00
_cell.angle_beta   90.00
_cell.angle_gamma   90.00
#
_symmetry.space_group_name_H-M   'P 1'
#
loop_
_entity.id
_entity.type
_entity.pdbx_description
1 polymer ?
#
loop_
_entity_poly.entity_id
_entity_poly.type
_entity_poly.pdbx_seq_one_letter_code
_entity_poly.pdbx_strand_id
1 'polypeptide(L)'
;MKINEALKEKNNLVKKLLELQNRITTYNCIIEGNPRAYDPKEVMEELNSTMEKLVNLKTSITRANQPVQDKIYRLSELKSQIRFLKNIPVTEGKAQSGKSYYSQPETYVWESAIKAKERDQHILELEKEKEILQKELDIHNYNTSIQ
;
A
#
# COMPACT_ATOMS: atom_id res chain seq x y z
N MET A 1 1.61 -21.69 10.43
CA MET A 1 2.01 -20.28 10.60
C MET A 1 0.76 -19.42 10.67
N LYS A 2 0.70 -18.40 11.52
CA LYS A 2 -0.43 -17.45 11.54
C LYS A 2 -0.35 -16.45 10.39
N ILE A 3 -1.48 -15.87 9.97
CA ILE A 3 -1.47 -14.89 8.87
C ILE A 3 -0.58 -13.68 9.21
N ASN A 4 -0.60 -13.18 10.45
CA ASN A 4 0.27 -12.08 10.87
C ASN A 4 1.78 -12.38 10.70
N GLU A 5 2.21 -13.60 11.01
CA GLU A 5 3.58 -14.10 10.79
C GLU A 5 3.87 -14.24 9.30
N ALA A 6 2.92 -14.82 8.55
CA ALA A 6 3.03 -14.98 7.10
C ALA A 6 3.16 -13.63 6.37
N LEU A 7 2.45 -12.60 6.82
CA LEU A 7 2.58 -11.24 6.27
C LEU A 7 3.97 -10.64 6.52
N LYS A 8 4.55 -10.87 7.71
CA LYS A 8 5.93 -10.45 8.02
C LYS A 8 6.93 -11.21 7.15
N GLU A 9 6.77 -12.52 7.04
CA GLU A 9 7.65 -13.36 6.22
C GLU A 9 7.56 -12.97 4.73
N LYS A 10 6.36 -12.70 4.21
CA LYS A 10 6.17 -12.18 2.86
C LYS A 10 7.01 -10.92 2.62
N ASN A 11 6.99 -9.99 3.57
CA ASN A 11 7.76 -8.75 3.46
C ASN A 11 9.27 -9.01 3.52
N ASN A 12 9.72 -9.98 4.33
CA ASN A 12 11.12 -10.37 4.39
C ASN A 12 11.59 -11.05 3.09
N LEU A 13 10.77 -11.93 2.52
CA LEU A 13 11.06 -12.57 1.22
C LEU A 13 11.13 -11.53 0.09
N VAL A 14 10.24 -10.53 0.08
CA VAL A 14 10.30 -9.42 -0.89
C VAL A 14 11.60 -8.62 -0.75
N LYS A 15 12.01 -8.29 0.49
CA LYS A 15 13.29 -7.61 0.73
C LYS A 15 14.48 -8.45 0.28
N LYS A 16 14.46 -9.75 0.59
CA LYS A 16 15.50 -10.70 0.17
C LYS A 16 15.60 -10.78 -1.35
N LEU A 17 14.47 -10.84 -2.07
CA LEU A 17 14.48 -10.82 -3.54
C LEU A 17 15.13 -9.56 -4.10
N LEU A 18 14.81 -8.38 -3.56
CA LEU A 18 15.44 -7.13 -3.97
C LEU A 18 16.96 -7.15 -3.71
N GLU A 19 17.39 -7.71 -2.59
CA GLU A 19 18.81 -7.86 -2.27
C GLU A 19 19.52 -8.80 -3.25
N LEU A 20 18.94 -9.96 -3.55
CA LEU A 20 19.49 -10.93 -4.51
C LEU A 20 19.56 -10.32 -5.91
N GLN A 21 18.52 -9.59 -6.34
CA GLN A 21 18.52 -8.85 -7.60
C GLN A 21 19.67 -7.86 -7.66
N ASN A 22 19.84 -7.04 -6.61
CA ASN A 22 20.94 -6.09 -6.53
C ASN A 22 22.31 -6.77 -6.61
N ARG A 23 22.52 -7.87 -5.86
CA ARG A 23 23.76 -8.66 -5.90
C ARG A 23 24.06 -9.16 -7.31
N ILE A 24 23.07 -9.72 -8.00
CA ILE A 24 23.24 -10.18 -9.39
C ILE A 24 23.62 -8.99 -10.27
N THR A 25 22.89 -7.89 -10.22
CA THR A 25 23.18 -6.70 -11.04
C THR A 25 24.59 -6.15 -10.78
N THR A 26 25.06 -6.15 -9.53
CA THR A 26 26.40 -5.67 -9.16
C THR A 26 27.52 -6.60 -9.61
N TYR A 27 27.37 -7.92 -9.45
CA TYR A 27 28.46 -8.88 -9.64
C TYR A 27 28.43 -9.64 -10.98
N ASN A 28 27.36 -9.49 -11.78
CA ASN A 28 27.24 -10.15 -13.08
C ASN A 28 28.33 -9.70 -14.07
N CYS A 29 28.68 -8.42 -14.05
CA CYS A 29 29.71 -7.83 -14.91
C CYS A 29 30.82 -7.23 -14.04
N ILE A 30 32.03 -7.74 -14.17
CA ILE A 30 33.23 -7.21 -13.50
C ILE A 30 34.37 -7.10 -14.52
N ILE A 31 35.36 -6.27 -14.21
CA ILE A 31 36.59 -6.17 -15.00
C ILE A 31 37.32 -7.52 -14.95
N GLU A 32 37.80 -7.99 -16.10
CA GLU A 32 38.55 -9.24 -16.21
C GLU A 32 39.77 -9.23 -15.28
N GLY A 33 39.96 -10.30 -14.51
CA GLY A 33 41.01 -10.41 -13.50
C GLY A 33 40.61 -10.00 -12.08
N ASN A 34 39.47 -9.33 -11.88
CA ASN A 34 38.98 -9.04 -10.53
C ASN A 34 38.31 -10.28 -9.88
N PRO A 35 38.51 -10.53 -8.57
CA PRO A 35 37.78 -11.59 -7.88
C PRO A 35 36.31 -11.18 -7.68
N ARG A 36 35.39 -12.13 -7.88
CA ARG A 36 33.97 -11.96 -7.56
C ARG A 36 33.72 -12.29 -6.09
N ALA A 37 32.98 -11.43 -5.39
CA ALA A 37 32.57 -11.69 -4.01
C ALA A 37 31.44 -12.73 -3.91
N TYR A 38 30.61 -12.85 -4.95
CA TYR A 38 29.52 -13.82 -5.05
C TYR A 38 29.46 -14.37 -6.47
N ASP A 39 29.07 -15.63 -6.65
CA ASP A 39 28.75 -16.16 -7.98
C ASP A 39 27.32 -15.75 -8.39
N PRO A 40 27.15 -14.91 -9.43
CA PRO A 40 25.83 -14.49 -9.90
C PRO A 40 24.92 -15.65 -10.28
N LYS A 41 25.46 -16.80 -10.70
CA LYS A 41 24.67 -17.99 -11.07
C LYS A 41 24.04 -18.64 -9.85
N GLU A 42 24.81 -18.86 -8.79
CA GLU A 42 24.30 -19.39 -7.52
C GLU A 42 23.26 -18.44 -6.90
N VAL A 43 23.52 -17.13 -6.95
CA VAL A 43 22.58 -16.11 -6.46
C VAL A 43 21.29 -16.11 -7.28
N MET A 44 21.36 -16.41 -8.59
CA MET A 44 20.18 -16.55 -9.45
C MET A 44 19.33 -17.78 -9.08
N GLU A 45 19.96 -18.90 -8.75
CA GLU A 45 19.25 -20.09 -8.25
C GLU A 45 18.57 -19.80 -6.90
N GLU A 46 19.26 -19.10 -6.00
CA GLU A 46 18.68 -18.66 -4.73
C GLU A 46 17.48 -17.72 -4.95
N LEU A 47 17.58 -16.80 -5.92
CA LEU A 47 16.49 -15.90 -6.31
C LEU A 47 15.27 -16.68 -6.76
N ASN A 48 15.45 -17.64 -7.67
CA ASN A 48 14.36 -18.48 -8.17
C ASN A 48 13.70 -19.28 -7.04
N SER A 49 14.49 -19.90 -6.16
CA SER A 49 13.95 -20.63 -5.00
C SER A 49 13.18 -19.73 -4.03
N THR A 50 13.65 -18.50 -3.84
CA THR A 50 13.01 -17.50 -2.97
C THR A 50 11.71 -16.99 -3.61
N MET A 51 11.67 -16.88 -4.94
CA MET A 51 10.49 -16.51 -5.70
C MET A 51 9.38 -17.56 -5.57
N GLU A 52 9.72 -18.84 -5.70
CA GLU A 52 8.76 -19.95 -5.49
C GLU A 52 8.19 -19.96 -4.07
N LYS A 53 9.04 -19.76 -3.05
CA LYS A 53 8.58 -19.60 -1.66
C LYS A 53 7.60 -18.45 -1.50
N LEU A 54 7.88 -17.30 -2.15
CA LEU A 54 7.00 -16.14 -2.12
C LEU A 54 5.65 -16.41 -2.80
N VAL A 55 5.64 -17.11 -3.94
CA VAL A 55 4.40 -17.48 -4.65
C VAL A 55 3.54 -18.40 -3.80
N ASN A 56 4.14 -19.44 -3.21
CA ASN A 56 3.44 -20.35 -2.31
C ASN A 56 2.84 -19.61 -1.11
N LEU A 57 3.64 -18.77 -0.45
CA LEU A 57 3.19 -17.98 0.69
C LEU A 57 2.03 -17.03 0.34
N LYS A 58 2.10 -16.33 -0.80
CA LYS A 58 1.00 -15.47 -1.29
C LYS A 58 -0.26 -16.29 -1.54
N THR A 59 -0.14 -17.47 -2.12
CA THR A 59 -1.27 -18.35 -2.41
C THR A 59 -1.96 -18.81 -1.12
N SER A 60 -1.18 -19.25 -0.13
CA SER A 60 -1.72 -19.67 1.17
C SER A 60 -2.37 -18.51 1.93
N ILE A 61 -1.78 -17.31 1.91
CA ILE A 61 -2.40 -16.11 2.51
C ILE A 61 -3.74 -15.80 1.82
N THR A 62 -3.80 -15.81 0.49
CA THR A 62 -5.03 -15.51 -0.25
C THR A 62 -6.14 -16.53 0.04
N ARG A 63 -5.79 -17.81 0.17
CA ARG A 63 -6.76 -18.86 0.57
C ARG A 63 -7.28 -18.63 1.98
N ALA A 64 -6.40 -18.33 2.93
CA ALA A 64 -6.78 -18.07 4.31
C ALA A 64 -7.62 -16.78 4.48
N ASN A 65 -7.45 -15.80 3.58
CA ASN A 65 -8.22 -14.55 3.58
C ASN A 65 -9.60 -14.65 2.92
N GLN A 66 -9.93 -15.74 2.20
CA GLN A 66 -11.22 -15.89 1.52
C GLN A 66 -12.44 -15.54 2.40
N PRO A 67 -12.53 -15.97 3.68
CA PRO A 67 -13.69 -15.70 4.53
C PRO A 67 -13.89 -14.21 4.89
N VAL A 68 -12.87 -13.37 4.73
CA VAL A 68 -12.89 -11.94 5.08
C VAL A 68 -12.54 -11.06 3.87
N GLN A 69 -12.61 -11.63 2.67
CA GLN A 69 -12.18 -10.97 1.43
C GLN A 69 -13.03 -9.72 1.12
N ASP A 70 -14.32 -9.79 1.42
CA ASP A 70 -15.27 -8.69 1.36
C ASP A 70 -14.84 -7.51 2.25
N LYS A 71 -14.40 -7.79 3.48
CA LYS A 71 -13.93 -6.79 4.44
C LYS A 71 -12.63 -6.14 3.98
N ILE A 72 -11.73 -6.91 3.38
CA ILE A 72 -10.49 -6.39 2.78
C ILE A 72 -10.83 -5.40 1.65
N TYR A 73 -11.76 -5.75 0.77
CA TYR A 73 -12.20 -4.86 -0.32
C TYR A 73 -12.93 -3.64 0.23
N ARG A 74 -13.86 -3.81 1.17
CA ARG A 74 -14.57 -2.71 1.82
C ARG A 74 -13.60 -1.71 2.45
N LEU A 75 -12.57 -2.19 3.14
CA LEU A 75 -11.53 -1.34 3.71
C LEU A 75 -10.77 -0.54 2.64
N SER A 76 -10.52 -1.13 1.46
CA SER A 76 -9.90 -0.43 0.33
C SER A 76 -10.80 0.68 -0.21
N GLU A 77 -12.09 0.38 -0.42
CA GLU A 77 -13.06 1.37 -0.92
C GLU A 77 -13.26 2.53 0.06
N LEU A 78 -13.33 2.25 1.37
CA LEU A 78 -13.41 3.29 2.40
C LEU A 78 -12.18 4.22 2.35
N LYS A 79 -10.96 3.67 2.18
CA LYS A 79 -9.75 4.48 2.06
C LYS A 79 -9.78 5.36 0.81
N SER A 80 -10.27 4.84 -0.31
CA SER A 80 -10.43 5.58 -1.56
C SER A 80 -11.46 6.70 -1.40
N GLN A 81 -12.62 6.41 -0.80
CA GLN A 81 -13.67 7.39 -0.56
C GLN A 81 -13.23 8.50 0.40
N ILE A 82 -12.54 8.17 1.50
CA ILE A 82 -11.97 9.17 2.41
C ILE A 82 -10.97 10.08 1.68
N ARG A 83 -10.09 9.50 0.84
CA ARG A 83 -9.14 10.28 0.04
C ARG A 83 -9.86 11.23 -0.92
N PHE A 84 -10.90 10.75 -1.59
CA PHE A 84 -11.72 11.56 -2.47
C PHE A 84 -12.37 12.72 -1.71
N LEU A 85 -13.04 12.45 -0.58
CA LEU A 85 -13.68 13.49 0.23
C LEU A 85 -12.66 14.55 0.70
N LYS A 86 -11.47 14.14 1.15
CA LYS A 86 -10.39 15.07 1.55
C LYS A 86 -9.93 16.00 0.42
N ASN A 87 -10.12 15.60 -0.84
CA ASN A 87 -9.76 16.40 -2.00
C ASN A 87 -10.90 17.30 -2.50
N ILE A 88 -12.12 17.20 -1.94
CA ILE A 88 -13.23 18.07 -2.33
C ILE A 88 -12.94 19.50 -1.84
N PRO A 89 -12.93 20.50 -2.74
CA PRO A 89 -12.79 21.90 -2.35
C PRO A 89 -14.05 22.37 -1.61
N VAL A 90 -13.85 23.03 -0.47
CA VAL A 90 -14.92 23.57 0.39
C VAL A 90 -14.78 25.08 0.55
N THR A 91 -14.23 25.74 -0.47
CA THR A 91 -14.01 27.19 -0.48
C THR A 91 -15.35 27.92 -0.42
N GLU A 92 -15.46 28.89 0.50
CA GLU A 92 -16.64 29.72 0.66
C GLU A 92 -16.25 31.19 0.78
N GLY A 93 -17.10 32.09 0.28
CA GLY A 93 -16.91 33.53 0.38
C GLY A 93 -15.92 34.09 -0.64
N LYS A 94 -15.40 35.30 -0.36
CA LYS A 94 -14.49 36.00 -1.28
C LYS A 94 -13.12 35.34 -1.28
N ALA A 95 -12.78 34.66 -2.37
CA ALA A 95 -11.47 34.05 -2.56
C ALA A 95 -10.93 34.32 -3.97
N GLN A 96 -9.61 34.45 -4.06
CA GLN A 96 -8.90 34.71 -5.31
C GLN A 96 -8.92 33.46 -6.21
N SER A 97 -9.17 33.63 -7.51
CA SER A 97 -9.04 32.55 -8.49
C SER A 97 -7.61 32.44 -8.98
N GLY A 98 -6.90 31.38 -8.56
CA GLY A 98 -5.58 31.00 -9.07
C GLY A 98 -4.41 31.94 -8.70
N LYS A 99 -3.21 31.39 -8.60
CA LYS A 99 -1.95 32.17 -8.54
C LYS A 99 -1.30 32.11 -9.92
N SER A 100 -1.70 32.99 -10.84
CA SER A 100 -0.93 33.22 -12.07
C SER A 100 0.11 34.29 -11.80
N TYR A 101 1.38 34.03 -12.10
CA TYR A 101 2.50 34.96 -11.88
C TYR A 101 2.36 36.26 -12.72
N TYR A 102 1.51 36.24 -13.74
CA TYR A 102 1.36 37.31 -14.74
C TYR A 102 -0.01 38.01 -14.76
N SER A 103 -0.96 37.63 -13.88
CA SER A 103 -2.30 38.25 -13.82
C SER A 103 -2.61 38.75 -12.43
N GLN A 104 -3.29 39.90 -12.34
CA GLN A 104 -3.85 40.33 -11.06
C GLN A 104 -4.94 39.34 -10.61
N PRO A 105 -4.92 38.90 -9.34
CA PRO A 105 -5.87 37.91 -8.86
C PRO A 105 -7.26 38.52 -8.78
N GLU A 106 -8.15 38.05 -9.64
CA GLU A 106 -9.57 38.37 -9.57
C GLU A 106 -10.18 37.69 -8.34
N THR A 107 -10.98 38.45 -7.59
CA THR A 107 -11.70 37.95 -6.41
C THR A 107 -13.10 37.55 -6.81
N TYR A 108 -13.45 36.29 -6.54
CA TYR A 108 -14.77 35.74 -6.78
C TYR A 108 -15.44 35.40 -5.45
N VAL A 109 -16.77 35.42 -5.42
CA VAL A 109 -17.54 34.89 -4.30
C VAL A 109 -17.81 33.41 -4.60
N TRP A 110 -17.19 32.53 -3.85
CA TRP A 110 -17.32 31.09 -3.98
C TRP A 110 -18.45 30.58 -3.08
N GLU A 111 -19.21 29.61 -3.59
CA GLU A 111 -20.17 28.86 -2.83
C GLU A 111 -19.89 27.37 -3.02
N SER A 112 -19.75 26.65 -1.91
CA SER A 112 -19.65 25.19 -1.91
C SER A 112 -21.02 24.57 -1.62
N ALA A 113 -21.43 23.59 -2.43
CA ALA A 113 -22.64 22.82 -2.14
C ALA A 113 -22.43 21.89 -0.95
N ILE A 114 -21.28 21.21 -0.90
CA ILE A 114 -20.85 20.39 0.24
C ILE A 114 -20.02 21.28 1.15
N LYS A 115 -20.54 21.57 2.34
CA LYS A 115 -19.87 22.42 3.32
C LYS A 115 -18.72 21.69 4.00
N ALA A 116 -17.72 22.44 4.49
CA ALA A 116 -16.58 21.88 5.21
C ALA A 116 -17.01 20.97 6.38
N LYS A 117 -17.97 21.44 7.19
CA LYS A 117 -18.49 20.69 8.35
C LYS A 117 -19.15 19.36 7.95
N GLU A 118 -19.93 19.36 6.87
CA GLU A 118 -20.61 18.15 6.37
C GLU A 118 -19.61 17.12 5.85
N ARG A 119 -18.66 17.58 5.02
CA ARG A 119 -17.57 16.74 4.53
C ARG A 119 -16.77 16.10 5.67
N ASP A 120 -16.40 16.90 6.67
CA ASP A 120 -15.58 16.43 7.79
C ASP A 120 -16.34 15.43 8.67
N GLN A 121 -17.65 15.62 8.84
CA GLN A 121 -18.52 14.68 9.52
C GLN A 121 -18.60 13.34 8.77
N HIS A 122 -18.78 13.36 7.44
CA HIS A 122 -18.78 12.15 6.62
C HIS A 122 -17.44 11.42 6.68
N ILE A 123 -16.32 12.16 6.65
CA ILE A 123 -14.98 11.57 6.80
C ILE A 123 -14.87 10.87 8.15
N LEU A 124 -15.34 11.50 9.24
CA LEU A 124 -15.28 10.95 10.59
C LEU A 124 -16.09 9.65 10.74
N GLU A 125 -17.25 9.57 10.10
CA GLU A 125 -18.08 8.36 10.08
C GLU A 125 -17.40 7.22 9.31
N LEU A 126 -16.84 7.50 8.13
CA LEU A 126 -16.09 6.52 7.35
C LEU A 126 -14.81 6.07 8.07
N GLU A 127 -14.14 6.97 8.81
CA GLU A 127 -12.97 6.64 9.61
C GLU A 127 -13.31 5.71 10.78
N LYS A 128 -14.49 5.85 11.39
CA LYS A 128 -14.99 4.89 12.40
C LYS A 128 -15.28 3.51 11.80
N GLU A 129 -15.97 3.45 10.66
CA GLU A 129 -16.24 2.18 9.97
C GLU A 129 -14.93 1.47 9.60
N LYS A 130 -13.96 2.23 9.08
CA LYS A 130 -12.61 1.75 8.77
C LYS A 130 -11.91 1.17 10.00
N GLU A 131 -12.02 1.80 11.17
CA GLU A 131 -11.40 1.31 12.41
C GLU A 131 -12.00 -0.01 12.88
N ILE A 132 -13.33 -0.15 12.81
CA ILE A 132 -14.04 -1.40 13.15
C ILE A 132 -13.58 -2.54 12.23
N LEU A 133 -13.58 -2.31 10.91
CA LEU A 133 -13.12 -3.32 9.95
C LEU A 133 -11.65 -3.68 10.14
N GLN A 134 -10.80 -2.70 10.48
CA GLN A 134 -9.39 -2.96 10.76
C GLN A 134 -9.22 -3.90 11.96
N LYS A 135 -9.97 -3.67 13.05
CA LYS A 135 -9.97 -4.54 14.24
C LYS A 135 -10.40 -5.96 13.91
N GLU A 136 -11.47 -6.13 13.14
CA GLU A 136 -11.93 -7.46 12.72
C GLU A 136 -10.89 -8.22 11.89
N LEU A 137 -10.25 -7.53 10.95
CA LEU A 137 -9.17 -8.10 10.14
C LEU A 137 -7.95 -8.45 10.97
N ASP A 138 -7.61 -7.65 11.98
CA ASP A 138 -6.49 -7.93 12.88
C ASP A 138 -6.76 -9.17 13.76
N ILE A 139 -7.99 -9.33 14.25
CA ILE A 139 -8.43 -10.55 14.97
C ILE A 139 -8.32 -11.77 14.05
N HIS A 140 -8.80 -11.66 12.82
CA HIS A 140 -8.67 -12.72 11.82
C HIS A 140 -7.19 -13.06 11.55
N ASN A 141 -6.34 -12.05 11.39
CA ASN A 141 -4.91 -12.25 11.14
C ASN A 141 -4.18 -12.97 12.28
N TYR A 142 -4.62 -12.75 13.52
CA TYR A 142 -4.07 -13.40 14.71
C TYR A 142 -4.60 -14.83 14.90
N ASN A 143 -5.87 -15.06 14.60
CA ASN A 143 -6.53 -16.34 14.86
C ASN A 143 -6.39 -17.35 13.72
N THR A 144 -6.30 -16.88 12.48
CA THR A 144 -6.26 -17.74 11.29
C THR A 144 -4.85 -18.21 10.99
N SER A 145 -4.71 -19.50 10.73
CA SER A 145 -3.46 -20.13 10.30
C SER A 145 -3.48 -20.36 8.79
N ILE A 146 -2.33 -20.20 8.14
CA ILE A 146 -2.14 -20.62 6.75
C ILE A 146 -1.69 -22.08 6.69
N GLN A 147 -2.12 -22.77 5.64
CA GLN A 147 -1.67 -24.12 5.26
C GLN A 147 -0.43 -24.03 4.36
#